data_AF-A0A2E4JJ14-F1
#
_entry.id   AF-A0A2E4JJ14-F1
#
_cell.length_a   1.000
_cell.length_b   1.000
_cell.length_c   1.000
_cell.angle_alpha   90.00
_cell.angle_beta   90.00
_cell.angle_gamma   90.00
#
_symmetry.space_group_name_H-M   'P 1'
#
loop_
_entity.id
_entity.type
_entity.pdbx_description
1 polymer ?
#
loop_
_entity_poly.entity_id
_entity_poly.type
_entity_poly.pdbx_seq_one_letter_code
_entity_poly.pdbx_strand_id
1 'polypeptide(L)'
;MTMDRSAVLFGAVSGFNDIHNDWANARENSARYPTLAYWRSFNDMVNLFQSGNLPADCRQLSVAVFNLAKQSVEFDISDSPEPPSAFWHAREHLEDIHIKLGQPGEPVYRESIKELDKQVVPHEQIARMWGLRNADGTGRPHLVQQELDNPGSVIGPDYIHPDDVEAGKDAEEARRTYQSMRDTMTSAAAEAAAESQPCPETSQELWLLPGMTIRQAAKMLQRTEDDVAAEWQTFEAAKNAGDNEGGTEAPSVSLSRPMGLGVAEVTMNTEADTVDLGSDTVDLGSDTVDLGNDTNDDKYSQFSEWDYQQLRLHAREELKIQFKGSPKREWLIDQILSLETVDSQ
;
A
#
# COMPACT_ATOMS: atom_id res chain seq x y z
N MET A 1 21.98 -1.49 1.42
CA MET A 1 21.39 -1.90 2.71
C MET A 1 20.08 -2.61 2.40
N THR A 2 19.97 -3.89 2.74
CA THR A 2 18.70 -4.62 2.67
C THR A 2 17.83 -4.13 3.83
N MET A 3 16.65 -3.60 3.54
CA MET A 3 15.70 -3.21 4.58
C MET A 3 15.35 -4.41 5.45
N ASP A 4 15.23 -4.21 6.76
CA ASP A 4 14.70 -5.22 7.66
C ASP A 4 13.25 -5.52 7.27
N ARG A 5 13.00 -6.77 6.86
CA ARG A 5 11.69 -7.20 6.38
C ARG A 5 10.64 -7.11 7.49
N SER A 6 11.02 -7.33 8.75
CA SER A 6 10.11 -7.20 9.89
C SER A 6 9.58 -5.78 9.99
N ALA A 7 10.46 -4.79 10.00
CA ALA A 7 10.09 -3.38 10.03
C ALA A 7 9.12 -2.99 8.88
N VAL A 8 9.35 -3.49 7.65
CA VAL A 8 8.45 -3.24 6.51
C VAL A 8 7.05 -3.81 6.74
N LEU A 9 6.95 -5.04 7.26
CA LEU A 9 5.66 -5.71 7.49
C LEU A 9 4.88 -5.07 8.64
N PHE A 10 5.54 -4.75 9.75
CA PHE A 10 4.94 -3.98 10.85
C PHE A 10 4.46 -2.62 10.37
N GLY A 11 5.28 -1.96 9.57
CA GLY A 11 4.93 -0.70 8.95
C GLY A 11 3.65 -0.77 8.11
N ALA A 12 3.52 -1.78 7.26
CA ALA A 12 2.32 -1.97 6.45
C ALA A 12 1.03 -2.09 7.31
N VAL A 13 1.09 -2.83 8.42
CA VAL A 13 -0.04 -2.94 9.35
C VAL A 13 -0.32 -1.62 10.05
N SER A 14 0.72 -0.90 10.49
CA SER A 14 0.55 0.43 11.10
C SER A 14 -0.12 1.41 10.12
N GLY A 15 0.33 1.43 8.86
CA GLY A 15 -0.24 2.29 7.83
C GLY A 15 -1.71 1.97 7.53
N PHE A 16 -2.07 0.68 7.48
CA PHE A 16 -3.46 0.25 7.35
C PHE A 16 -4.31 0.67 8.57
N ASN A 17 -3.78 0.52 9.80
CA ASN A 17 -4.48 0.92 11.01
C ASN A 17 -4.72 2.44 11.07
N ASP A 18 -3.76 3.25 10.64
CA ASP A 18 -3.92 4.71 10.56
C ASP A 18 -5.06 5.09 9.60
N ILE A 19 -5.09 4.50 8.40
CA ILE A 19 -6.15 4.75 7.41
C ILE A 19 -7.51 4.26 7.92
N HIS A 20 -7.55 3.14 8.64
CA HIS A 20 -8.77 2.69 9.30
C HIS A 20 -9.26 3.71 10.33
N ASN A 21 -8.38 4.21 11.19
CA ASN A 21 -8.73 5.15 12.24
C ASN A 21 -9.20 6.49 11.65
N ASP A 22 -8.55 6.98 10.60
CA ASP A 22 -9.00 8.16 9.86
C ASP A 22 -10.41 7.98 9.29
N TRP A 23 -10.68 6.82 8.66
CA TRP A 23 -12.01 6.48 8.17
C TRP A 23 -13.05 6.35 9.30
N ALA A 24 -12.71 5.65 10.38
CA ALA A 24 -13.60 5.42 11.51
C ALA A 24 -13.98 6.73 12.20
N ASN A 25 -13.03 7.67 12.34
CA ASN A 25 -13.28 9.00 12.88
C ASN A 25 -14.10 9.87 11.90
N ALA A 26 -13.88 9.75 10.59
CA ALA A 26 -14.68 10.45 9.58
C ALA A 26 -16.12 9.92 9.47
N ARG A 27 -16.38 8.68 9.87
CA ARG A 27 -17.71 8.04 9.86
C ARG A 27 -18.73 8.79 10.73
N GLU A 28 -18.29 9.48 11.77
CA GLU A 28 -19.17 10.34 12.59
C GLU A 28 -19.82 11.47 11.76
N ASN A 29 -19.24 11.82 10.60
CA ASN A 29 -19.65 12.97 9.81
C ASN A 29 -20.30 12.66 8.45
N SER A 30 -20.16 11.47 7.83
CA SER A 30 -20.86 11.14 6.56
C SER A 30 -20.55 9.77 5.93
N ALA A 31 -19.37 9.19 6.14
CA ALA A 31 -18.95 8.01 5.38
C ALA A 31 -19.41 6.69 6.02
N ARG A 32 -20.54 6.12 5.55
CA ARG A 32 -21.03 4.82 6.01
C ARG A 32 -20.16 3.64 5.55
N TYR A 33 -19.40 3.81 4.46
CA TYR A 33 -18.60 2.76 3.81
C TYR A 33 -17.11 3.09 3.84
N PRO A 34 -16.21 2.07 3.92
CA PRO A 34 -14.78 2.27 3.78
C PRO A 34 -14.42 2.91 2.44
N THR A 35 -13.47 3.84 2.47
CA THR A 35 -13.04 4.58 1.27
C THR A 35 -12.21 3.70 0.32
N LEU A 36 -12.00 4.15 -0.91
CA LEU A 36 -11.06 3.48 -1.82
C LEU A 36 -9.64 3.41 -1.25
N ALA A 37 -9.22 4.43 -0.49
CA ALA A 37 -7.92 4.46 0.19
C ALA A 37 -7.79 3.33 1.23
N TYR A 38 -8.87 3.07 1.98
CA TYR A 38 -8.94 1.95 2.92
C TYR A 38 -8.67 0.61 2.22
N TRP A 39 -9.43 0.30 1.16
CA TRP A 39 -9.29 -0.97 0.44
C TRP A 39 -7.94 -1.11 -0.27
N ARG A 40 -7.37 -0.02 -0.80
CA ARG A 40 -6.01 -0.05 -1.37
C ARG A 40 -4.97 -0.40 -0.32
N SER A 41 -4.95 0.30 0.81
CA SER A 41 -4.00 0.03 1.88
C SER A 41 -4.12 -1.38 2.46
N PHE A 42 -5.35 -1.90 2.55
CA PHE A 42 -5.62 -3.28 2.91
C PHE A 42 -4.98 -4.27 1.92
N ASN A 43 -5.22 -4.09 0.62
CA ASN A 43 -4.66 -4.96 -0.42
C ASN A 43 -3.13 -4.88 -0.46
N ASP A 44 -2.55 -3.68 -0.31
CA ASP A 44 -1.10 -3.49 -0.28
C ASP A 44 -0.48 -4.23 0.92
N MET A 45 -1.10 -4.12 2.10
CA MET A 45 -0.70 -4.88 3.28
C MET A 45 -0.77 -6.40 3.01
N VAL A 46 -1.89 -6.91 2.50
CA VAL A 46 -2.05 -8.35 2.21
C VAL A 46 -1.00 -8.84 1.20
N ASN A 47 -0.76 -8.09 0.12
CA ASN A 47 0.23 -8.42 -0.91
C ASN A 47 1.66 -8.45 -0.34
N LEU A 48 1.97 -7.54 0.59
CA LEU A 48 3.25 -7.56 1.30
C LEU A 48 3.39 -8.83 2.14
N PHE A 49 2.37 -9.26 2.88
CA PHE A 49 2.44 -10.50 3.68
C PHE A 49 2.45 -11.77 2.83
N GLN A 50 1.93 -11.75 1.61
CA GLN A 50 1.98 -12.87 0.67
C GLN A 50 3.33 -13.02 -0.03
N SER A 51 4.13 -11.96 -0.06
CA SER A 51 5.41 -11.93 -0.78
C SER A 51 6.61 -12.16 0.14
N GLY A 52 7.53 -13.02 -0.30
CA GLY A 52 8.84 -13.20 0.33
C GLY A 52 8.84 -14.04 1.61
N ASN A 53 9.99 -14.06 2.28
CA ASN A 53 10.18 -14.79 3.53
C ASN A 53 9.53 -14.03 4.69
N LEU A 54 8.79 -14.76 5.53
CA LEU A 54 8.14 -14.21 6.72
C LEU A 54 9.06 -14.33 7.95
N PRO A 55 9.50 -13.21 8.55
CA PRO A 55 10.25 -13.22 9.80
C PRO A 55 9.48 -13.87 10.96
N ALA A 56 10.21 -14.42 11.94
CA ALA A 56 9.62 -15.21 13.01
C ALA A 56 8.72 -14.38 13.95
N ASP A 57 9.13 -13.16 14.23
CA ASP A 57 8.44 -12.11 14.98
C ASP A 57 7.15 -11.62 14.27
N CYS A 58 7.09 -11.67 12.94
CA CYS A 58 5.88 -11.30 12.18
C CYS A 58 4.84 -12.43 12.02
N ARG A 59 5.08 -13.63 12.56
CA ARG A 59 4.18 -14.79 12.33
C ARG A 59 2.77 -14.59 12.89
N GLN A 60 2.65 -14.05 14.09
CA GLN A 60 1.33 -13.80 14.69
C GLN A 60 0.56 -12.74 13.89
N LEU A 61 1.27 -11.68 13.47
CA LEU A 61 0.74 -10.62 12.65
C LEU A 61 0.25 -11.16 11.29
N SER A 62 1.03 -12.03 10.65
CA SER A 62 0.67 -12.68 9.40
C SER A 62 -0.61 -13.53 9.50
N VAL A 63 -0.77 -14.30 10.59
CA VAL A 63 -2.00 -15.07 10.82
C VAL A 63 -3.21 -14.13 10.93
N ALA A 64 -3.07 -13.01 11.63
CA ALA A 64 -4.14 -12.02 11.74
C ALA A 64 -4.47 -11.36 10.38
N VAL A 65 -3.45 -10.97 9.60
CA VAL A 65 -3.62 -10.43 8.23
C VAL A 65 -4.34 -11.43 7.33
N PHE A 66 -3.93 -12.71 7.34
CA PHE A 66 -4.59 -13.74 6.53
C PHE A 66 -6.01 -14.04 6.97
N ASN A 67 -6.30 -13.98 8.27
CA ASN A 67 -7.67 -14.11 8.76
C ASN A 67 -8.54 -12.94 8.28
N LEU A 68 -8.04 -11.71 8.33
CA LEU A 68 -8.74 -10.55 7.78
C LEU A 68 -8.94 -10.67 6.26
N ALA A 69 -7.92 -11.10 5.52
CA ALA A 69 -8.00 -11.40 4.09
C ALA A 69 -9.09 -12.42 3.76
N LYS A 70 -9.15 -13.51 4.52
CA LYS A 70 -10.21 -14.53 4.39
C LYS A 70 -11.60 -13.91 4.59
N GLN A 71 -11.79 -13.10 5.63
CA GLN A 71 -13.07 -12.44 5.89
C GLN A 71 -13.46 -11.43 4.80
N SER A 72 -12.48 -10.76 4.17
CA SER A 72 -12.72 -9.90 3.00
C SER A 72 -13.26 -10.68 1.81
N VAL A 73 -12.68 -11.86 1.52
CA VAL A 73 -13.15 -12.72 0.43
C VAL A 73 -14.56 -13.25 0.70
N GLU A 74 -14.85 -13.64 1.95
CA GLU A 74 -16.20 -14.07 2.36
C GLU A 74 -17.22 -12.95 2.19
N PHE A 75 -16.84 -11.71 2.54
CA PHE A 75 -17.66 -10.52 2.30
C PHE A 75 -17.96 -10.32 0.80
N ASP A 76 -16.93 -10.38 -0.06
CA ASP A 76 -17.08 -10.24 -1.52
C ASP A 76 -17.98 -11.31 -2.15
N ILE A 77 -18.09 -12.48 -1.52
CA ILE A 77 -18.98 -13.58 -1.94
C ILE A 77 -20.40 -13.38 -1.43
N SER A 78 -20.56 -12.86 -0.20
CA SER A 78 -21.84 -12.74 0.49
C SER A 78 -22.84 -11.79 -0.19
N ASP A 79 -22.36 -10.91 -1.07
CA ASP A 79 -23.14 -9.87 -1.73
C ASP A 79 -23.83 -8.88 -0.76
N SER A 80 -23.37 -8.89 0.50
CA SER A 80 -23.81 -7.97 1.53
C SER A 80 -23.36 -6.54 1.17
N PRO A 81 -24.19 -5.51 1.40
CA PRO A 81 -23.75 -4.13 1.23
C PRO A 81 -22.73 -3.71 2.29
N GLU A 82 -22.69 -4.38 3.45
CA GLU A 82 -21.80 -4.03 4.57
C GLU A 82 -20.95 -5.25 4.98
N PRO A 83 -19.67 -5.05 5.38
CA PRO A 83 -18.85 -6.14 5.88
C PRO A 83 -19.50 -6.80 7.10
N PRO A 84 -19.51 -8.15 7.17
CA PRO A 84 -20.12 -8.87 8.28
C PRO A 84 -19.36 -8.61 9.59
N SER A 85 -19.97 -8.88 10.74
CA SER A 85 -19.33 -8.72 12.06
C SER A 85 -18.00 -9.48 12.18
N ALA A 86 -17.90 -10.63 11.52
CA ALA A 86 -16.67 -11.44 11.50
C ALA A 86 -15.49 -10.72 10.82
N PHE A 87 -15.73 -9.88 9.80
CA PHE A 87 -14.71 -9.03 9.20
C PHE A 87 -14.18 -8.00 10.21
N TRP A 88 -15.09 -7.33 10.93
CA TRP A 88 -14.72 -6.33 11.93
C TRP A 88 -13.96 -6.94 13.11
N HIS A 89 -14.38 -8.11 13.60
CA HIS A 89 -13.62 -8.82 14.63
C HIS A 89 -12.24 -9.26 14.15
N ALA A 90 -12.08 -9.68 12.90
CA ALA A 90 -10.75 -9.98 12.35
C ALA A 90 -9.86 -8.72 12.26
N ARG A 91 -10.44 -7.56 11.96
CA ARG A 91 -9.73 -6.27 11.96
C ARG A 91 -9.31 -5.86 13.37
N GLU A 92 -10.21 -5.95 14.35
CA GLU A 92 -9.91 -5.66 15.76
C GLU A 92 -8.80 -6.59 16.27
N HIS A 93 -8.85 -7.88 15.91
CA HIS A 93 -7.82 -8.83 16.27
C HIS A 93 -6.45 -8.48 15.66
N LEU A 94 -6.40 -7.98 14.42
CA LEU A 94 -5.17 -7.50 13.79
C LEU A 94 -4.59 -6.30 14.55
N GLU A 95 -5.43 -5.34 14.93
CA GLU A 95 -5.03 -4.18 15.73
C GLU A 95 -4.50 -4.61 17.10
N ASP A 96 -5.19 -5.52 17.80
CA ASP A 96 -4.75 -6.07 19.08
C ASP A 96 -3.37 -6.73 19.01
N ILE A 97 -3.13 -7.55 17.98
CA ILE A 97 -1.82 -8.20 17.77
C ILE A 97 -0.76 -7.16 17.45
N HIS A 98 -1.07 -6.18 16.61
CA HIS A 98 -0.16 -5.08 16.28
C HIS A 98 0.22 -4.28 17.54
N ILE A 99 -0.74 -3.93 18.39
CA ILE A 99 -0.50 -3.24 19.65
C ILE A 99 0.34 -4.10 20.59
N LYS A 100 0.00 -5.39 20.77
CA LYS A 100 0.75 -6.30 21.65
C LYS A 100 2.20 -6.50 21.22
N LEU A 101 2.45 -6.55 19.92
CA LEU A 101 3.80 -6.72 19.37
C LEU A 101 4.57 -5.39 19.28
N GLY A 102 3.87 -4.26 19.14
CA GLY A 102 4.46 -2.92 19.12
C GLY A 102 4.68 -2.32 20.51
N GLN A 103 4.05 -2.88 21.54
CA GLN A 103 4.39 -2.56 22.92
C GLN A 103 5.80 -3.11 23.21
N PRO A 104 6.66 -2.33 23.90
CA PRO A 104 7.90 -2.88 24.43
C PRO A 104 7.50 -4.10 25.24
N GLY A 105 8.05 -5.26 24.89
CA GLY A 105 7.61 -6.54 25.44
C GLY A 105 7.44 -6.43 26.94
N GLU A 106 6.36 -7.01 27.48
CA GLU A 106 6.12 -7.01 28.93
C GLU A 106 7.44 -7.27 29.64
N PRO A 107 7.82 -6.42 30.62
CA PRO A 107 9.13 -6.51 31.24
C PRO A 107 9.32 -7.96 31.65
N VAL A 108 10.32 -8.60 31.04
CA VAL A 108 10.59 -10.02 31.26
C VAL A 108 10.60 -10.22 32.76
N TYR A 109 9.77 -11.12 33.28
CA TYR A 109 9.73 -11.36 34.71
C TYR A 109 11.15 -11.71 35.17
N ARG A 110 11.79 -10.76 35.86
CA ARG A 110 13.13 -10.89 36.41
C ARG A 110 12.98 -11.17 37.89
N GLU A 111 13.45 -12.34 38.31
CA GLU A 111 13.52 -12.69 39.73
C GLU A 111 14.30 -11.61 40.50
N SER A 112 13.80 -11.22 41.66
CA SER A 112 14.45 -10.18 42.47
C SER A 112 15.84 -10.64 42.92
N ILE A 113 16.75 -9.69 43.14
CA ILE A 113 18.10 -9.98 43.66
C ILE A 113 18.03 -10.84 44.94
N LYS A 114 17.04 -10.60 45.81
CA LYS A 114 16.81 -11.36 47.03
C LYS A 114 16.34 -12.80 46.78
N GLU A 115 15.58 -13.05 45.73
CA GLU A 115 15.18 -14.41 45.33
C GLU A 115 16.36 -15.18 44.73
N LEU A 116 17.14 -14.52 43.87
CA LEU A 116 18.34 -15.10 43.27
C LEU A 116 19.40 -15.44 44.34
N ASP A 117 19.57 -14.58 45.35
CA ASP A 117 20.48 -14.83 46.48
C ASP A 117 20.04 -16.05 47.32
N LYS A 118 18.72 -16.22 47.56
CA LYS A 118 18.17 -17.42 48.22
C LYS A 118 18.39 -18.70 47.41
N GLN A 119 18.44 -18.59 46.09
CA GLN A 119 18.77 -19.69 45.18
C GLN A 119 20.28 -19.97 45.11
N VAL A 120 21.10 -19.22 45.88
CA VAL A 120 22.56 -19.36 45.94
C VAL A 120 23.22 -19.06 44.58
N VAL A 121 22.61 -18.17 43.79
CA VAL A 121 23.22 -17.69 42.54
C VAL A 121 24.41 -16.80 42.88
N PRO A 122 25.60 -17.01 42.28
CA PRO A 122 26.76 -16.17 42.56
C PRO A 122 26.47 -14.68 42.31
N HIS A 123 26.88 -13.79 43.22
CA HIS A 123 26.59 -12.35 43.11
C HIS A 123 27.10 -11.73 41.81
N GLU A 124 28.20 -12.24 41.24
CA GLU A 124 28.68 -11.82 39.93
C GLU A 124 27.70 -12.16 38.80
N GLN A 125 27.02 -13.31 38.88
CA GLN A 125 25.98 -13.68 37.93
C GLN A 125 24.71 -12.86 38.14
N ILE A 126 24.29 -12.62 39.39
CA ILE A 126 23.16 -11.74 39.71
C ILE A 126 23.42 -10.33 39.14
N ALA A 127 24.62 -9.79 39.37
CA ALA A 127 25.02 -8.49 38.86
C ALA A 127 24.93 -8.43 37.32
N ARG A 128 25.34 -9.51 36.64
CA ARG A 128 25.19 -9.61 35.19
C ARG A 128 23.71 -9.65 34.78
N MET A 129 22.90 -10.51 35.39
CA MET A 129 21.46 -10.65 35.07
C MET A 129 20.67 -9.35 35.23
N TRP A 130 21.08 -8.51 36.18
CA TRP A 130 20.48 -7.23 36.47
C TRP A 130 21.18 -6.04 35.78
N GLY A 131 22.16 -6.27 34.90
CA GLY A 131 22.83 -5.19 34.16
C GLY A 131 23.80 -4.35 34.99
N LEU A 132 24.08 -4.74 36.24
CA LEU A 132 25.06 -4.13 37.13
C LEU A 132 26.49 -4.54 36.72
N ARG A 133 26.94 -4.07 35.56
CA ARG A 133 28.19 -4.52 34.92
C ARG A 133 29.18 -3.37 34.73
N ASN A 134 30.45 -3.72 34.57
CA ASN A 134 31.49 -2.84 34.06
C ASN A 134 31.42 -2.73 32.53
N ALA A 135 32.19 -1.80 31.95
CA ALA A 135 32.30 -1.64 30.50
C ALA A 135 32.86 -2.88 29.78
N ASP A 136 33.60 -3.74 30.47
CA ASP A 136 34.11 -5.02 29.97
C ASP A 136 33.10 -6.18 30.10
N GLY A 137 31.88 -5.92 30.59
CA GLY A 137 30.82 -6.90 30.79
C GLY A 137 30.93 -7.71 32.09
N THR A 138 31.97 -7.50 32.91
CA THR A 138 32.11 -8.17 34.21
C THR A 138 31.06 -7.67 35.20
N GLY A 139 30.48 -8.59 36.00
CA GLY A 139 29.49 -8.22 37.02
C GLY A 139 30.13 -7.45 38.17
N ARG A 140 29.38 -6.54 38.79
CA ARG A 140 29.79 -5.79 39.99
C ARG A 140 29.15 -6.41 41.26
N PRO A 141 29.72 -7.48 41.84
CA PRO A 141 29.11 -8.18 42.97
C PRO A 141 28.94 -7.29 44.21
N HIS A 142 29.79 -6.29 44.41
CA HIS A 142 29.66 -5.34 45.52
C HIS A 142 28.35 -4.52 45.48
N LEU A 143 27.82 -4.23 44.28
CA LEU A 143 26.53 -3.54 44.14
C LEU A 143 25.36 -4.47 44.49
N VAL A 144 25.48 -5.76 44.20
CA VAL A 144 24.48 -6.76 44.61
C VAL A 144 24.44 -6.86 46.13
N GLN A 145 25.61 -6.92 46.79
CA GLN A 145 25.66 -6.91 48.26
C GLN A 145 25.08 -5.63 48.84
N GLN A 146 25.39 -4.46 48.25
CA GLN A 146 24.83 -3.18 48.66
C GLN A 146 23.29 -3.15 48.56
N GLU A 147 22.74 -3.71 47.48
CA GLU A 147 21.29 -3.84 47.27
C GLU A 147 20.64 -4.84 48.24
N LEU A 148 21.33 -5.93 48.59
CA LEU A 148 20.87 -6.89 49.60
C LEU A 148 20.86 -6.28 51.00
N ASP A 149 21.89 -5.51 51.35
CA ASP A 149 22.03 -4.85 52.66
C ASP A 149 21.03 -3.71 52.83
N ASN A 150 20.76 -2.97 51.75
CA ASN A 150 19.83 -1.85 51.73
C ASN A 150 18.98 -1.86 50.42
N PRO A 151 17.84 -2.58 50.40
CA PRO A 151 17.00 -2.70 49.22
C PRO A 151 16.53 -1.34 48.68
N GLY A 152 16.65 -1.16 47.36
CA GLY A 152 16.36 0.07 46.63
C GLY A 152 17.54 1.04 46.52
N SER A 153 18.72 0.70 47.06
CA SER A 153 19.88 1.60 47.03
C SER A 153 20.65 1.62 45.71
N VAL A 154 20.60 0.51 44.97
CA VAL A 154 21.17 0.37 43.63
C VAL A 154 20.04 0.25 42.60
N ILE A 155 19.03 -0.56 42.91
CA ILE A 155 17.85 -0.78 42.05
C ILE A 155 16.66 -0.03 42.63
N GLY A 156 16.73 1.30 42.51
CA GLY A 156 15.66 2.19 42.97
C GLY A 156 14.41 2.14 42.08
N PRO A 157 13.34 2.88 42.45
CA PRO A 157 12.10 2.94 41.68
C PRO A 157 12.29 3.48 40.25
N ASP A 158 13.33 4.30 40.03
CA ASP A 158 13.66 4.88 38.73
C ASP A 158 14.70 4.04 37.94
N TYR A 159 15.07 2.86 38.45
CA TYR A 159 16.01 1.98 37.77
C TYR A 159 15.37 1.38 36.51
N ILE A 160 16.00 1.61 35.36
CA ILE A 160 15.65 0.96 34.09
C ILE A 160 16.77 -0.01 33.76
N HIS A 161 16.40 -1.27 33.52
CA HIS A 161 17.39 -2.28 33.16
C HIS A 161 18.09 -1.92 31.84
N PRO A 162 19.42 -2.10 31.71
CA PRO A 162 20.15 -1.79 30.48
C PRO A 162 19.56 -2.44 29.22
N ASP A 163 19.22 -3.75 29.28
CA ASP A 163 18.56 -4.44 28.16
C ASP A 163 17.23 -3.77 27.76
N ASP A 164 16.47 -3.23 28.71
CA ASP A 164 15.18 -2.58 28.43
C ASP A 164 15.41 -1.19 27.82
N VAL A 165 16.49 -0.50 28.22
CA VAL A 165 16.93 0.76 27.58
C VAL A 165 17.37 0.50 26.14
N GLU A 166 18.12 -0.58 25.90
CA GLU A 166 18.59 -0.95 24.55
C GLU A 166 17.41 -1.36 23.67
N ALA A 167 16.52 -2.24 24.16
CA ALA A 167 15.28 -2.59 23.47
C ALA A 167 14.42 -1.35 23.17
N GLY A 168 14.34 -0.39 24.10
CA GLY A 168 13.64 0.87 23.87
C GLY A 168 14.28 1.75 22.80
N LYS A 169 15.61 1.78 22.70
CA LYS A 169 16.33 2.49 21.63
C LYS A 169 16.10 1.84 20.28
N ASP A 170 16.20 0.52 20.20
CA ASP A 170 15.98 -0.24 18.97
C ASP A 170 14.54 -0.06 18.47
N ALA A 171 13.56 -0.09 19.38
CA ALA A 171 12.16 0.17 19.06
C ALA A 171 11.94 1.61 18.57
N GLU A 172 12.56 2.61 19.21
CA GLU A 172 12.46 4.01 18.78
C GLU A 172 13.17 4.27 17.44
N GLU A 173 14.31 3.64 17.18
CA GLU A 173 15.01 3.71 15.90
C GLU A 173 14.20 3.05 14.78
N ALA A 174 13.59 1.89 15.05
CA ALA A 174 12.66 1.25 14.14
C ALA A 174 11.46 2.17 13.84
N ARG A 175 10.89 2.81 14.86
CA ARG A 175 9.79 3.78 14.71
C ARG A 175 10.18 4.97 13.84
N ARG A 176 11.37 5.56 14.07
CA ARG A 176 11.89 6.68 13.26
C ARG A 176 12.13 6.26 11.81
N THR A 177 12.71 5.09 11.61
CA THR A 177 12.96 4.54 10.27
C THR A 177 11.65 4.37 9.53
N TYR A 178 10.63 3.79 10.18
CA TYR A 178 9.30 3.65 9.59
C TYR A 178 8.65 4.98 9.25
N GLN A 179 8.71 5.96 10.16
CA GLN A 179 8.16 7.29 9.92
C GLN A 179 8.83 7.97 8.73
N SER A 180 10.16 7.90 8.63
CA SER A 180 10.91 8.42 7.48
C SER A 180 10.54 7.72 6.17
N MET A 181 10.31 6.40 6.19
CA MET A 181 9.86 5.66 5.01
C MET A 181 8.46 6.10 4.57
N ARG A 182 7.54 6.26 5.53
CA ARG A 182 6.19 6.75 5.26
C ARG A 182 6.24 8.12 4.62
N ASP A 183 7.01 9.05 5.19
CA ASP A 183 7.15 10.40 4.68
C ASP A 183 7.73 10.40 3.26
N THR A 184 8.69 9.51 2.98
CA THR A 184 9.25 9.35 1.63
C THR A 184 8.19 8.84 0.64
N MET A 185 7.38 7.85 1.02
CA MET A 185 6.33 7.30 0.17
C MET A 185 5.21 8.31 -0.09
N THR A 186 4.80 9.08 0.93
CA THR A 186 3.78 10.12 0.77
C THR A 186 4.29 11.29 -0.07
N SER A 187 5.55 11.71 0.11
CA SER A 187 6.18 12.71 -0.74
C SER A 187 6.29 12.24 -2.19
N ALA A 188 6.75 11.00 -2.44
CA ALA A 188 6.82 10.45 -3.80
C ALA A 188 5.44 10.35 -4.47
N ALA A 189 4.40 9.98 -3.71
CA ALA A 189 3.03 9.97 -4.21
C ALA A 189 2.51 11.37 -4.53
N ALA A 190 2.86 12.37 -3.72
CA ALA A 190 2.50 13.77 -3.95
C ALA A 190 3.23 14.36 -5.16
N GLU A 191 4.52 14.05 -5.33
CA GLU A 191 5.31 14.42 -6.51
C GLU A 191 4.75 13.78 -7.77
N ALA A 192 4.45 12.47 -7.75
CA ALA A 192 3.83 11.79 -8.88
C ALA A 192 2.44 12.37 -9.23
N ALA A 193 1.68 12.81 -8.23
CA ALA A 193 0.42 13.51 -8.45
C ALA A 193 0.63 14.91 -9.06
N ALA A 194 1.69 15.63 -8.66
CA ALA A 194 2.03 16.94 -9.19
C ALA A 194 2.62 16.89 -10.61
N GLU A 195 3.37 15.84 -10.94
CA GLU A 195 3.96 15.60 -12.27
C GLU A 195 2.94 15.07 -13.27
N SER A 196 1.80 14.54 -12.81
CA SER A 196 0.70 14.16 -13.70
C SER A 196 0.19 15.41 -14.43
N GLN A 197 0.68 15.60 -15.66
CA GLN A 197 0.18 16.66 -16.53
C GLN A 197 -1.35 16.55 -16.64
N PRO A 198 -2.09 17.67 -16.55
CA PRO A 198 -3.52 17.64 -16.75
C PRO A 198 -3.81 17.03 -18.12
N CYS A 199 -4.76 16.09 -18.15
CA CYS A 199 -5.24 15.48 -19.39
C CYS A 199 -5.48 16.59 -20.43
N PRO A 200 -4.80 16.55 -21.60
CA PRO A 200 -4.93 17.60 -22.59
C PRO A 200 -6.34 17.67 -23.17
N GLU A 201 -7.07 16.55 -23.16
CA GLU A 201 -8.46 16.45 -23.58
C GLU A 201 -9.42 16.97 -22.51
N THR A 202 -10.39 17.75 -22.95
CA THR A 202 -11.52 18.23 -22.13
C THR A 202 -12.54 17.10 -21.87
N SER A 203 -13.37 17.27 -20.83
CA SER A 203 -14.46 16.33 -20.51
C SER A 203 -15.40 16.08 -21.70
N GLN A 204 -15.64 17.11 -22.51
CA GLN A 204 -16.47 17.01 -23.72
C GLN A 204 -15.78 16.22 -24.84
N GLU A 205 -14.47 16.40 -25.04
CA GLU A 205 -13.71 15.62 -26.04
C GLU A 205 -13.67 14.14 -25.67
N LEU A 206 -13.49 13.82 -24.38
CA LEU A 206 -13.53 12.45 -23.89
C LEU A 206 -14.91 11.81 -24.04
N TRP A 207 -15.99 12.57 -23.83
CA TRP A 207 -17.36 12.09 -24.04
C TRP A 207 -17.67 11.71 -25.49
N LEU A 208 -17.05 12.41 -26.46
CA LEU A 208 -17.24 12.15 -27.89
C LEU A 208 -16.45 10.93 -28.39
N LEU A 209 -15.49 10.42 -27.61
CA LEU A 209 -14.69 9.26 -27.99
C LEU A 209 -15.51 7.95 -27.81
N PRO A 210 -15.69 7.15 -28.88
CA PRO A 210 -16.40 5.88 -28.77
C PRO A 210 -15.66 4.93 -27.82
N GLY A 211 -16.41 4.29 -26.92
CA GLY A 211 -15.88 3.34 -25.92
C GLY A 211 -15.26 3.98 -24.68
N MET A 212 -15.26 5.32 -24.55
CA MET A 212 -14.77 5.98 -23.34
C MET A 212 -15.75 5.80 -22.17
N THR A 213 -15.29 5.17 -21.09
CA THR A 213 -16.09 5.00 -19.87
C THR A 213 -15.97 6.19 -18.92
N ILE A 214 -17.03 6.47 -18.13
CA ILE A 214 -17.01 7.51 -17.08
C ILE A 214 -15.82 7.33 -16.13
N ARG A 215 -15.53 6.08 -15.75
CA ARG A 215 -14.38 5.75 -14.90
C ARG A 215 -13.04 6.12 -15.53
N GLN A 216 -12.84 5.80 -16.82
CA GLN A 216 -11.62 6.17 -17.53
C GLN A 216 -11.50 7.69 -17.65
N ALA A 217 -12.58 8.37 -18.04
CA ALA A 217 -12.60 9.83 -18.13
C ALA A 217 -12.35 10.50 -16.78
N ALA A 218 -12.96 10.01 -15.70
CA ALA A 218 -12.71 10.49 -14.33
C ALA A 218 -11.24 10.33 -13.92
N LYS A 219 -10.61 9.20 -14.27
CA LYS A 219 -9.19 8.97 -14.02
C LYS A 219 -8.29 9.92 -14.84
N MET A 220 -8.61 10.13 -16.12
CA MET A 220 -7.84 11.04 -16.99
C MET A 220 -7.98 12.50 -16.52
N LEU A 221 -9.21 12.93 -16.21
CA LEU A 221 -9.52 14.29 -15.77
C LEU A 221 -9.17 14.57 -14.30
N GLN A 222 -8.74 13.56 -13.55
CA GLN A 222 -8.50 13.64 -12.09
C GLN A 222 -9.73 14.15 -11.32
N ARG A 223 -10.94 13.72 -11.70
CA ARG A 223 -12.22 14.09 -11.07
C ARG A 223 -12.93 12.86 -10.52
N THR A 224 -13.97 13.06 -9.71
CA THR A 224 -14.81 11.94 -9.26
C THR A 224 -15.67 11.39 -10.40
N GLU A 225 -16.03 10.10 -10.35
CA GLU A 225 -16.93 9.49 -11.33
C GLU A 225 -18.28 10.23 -11.37
N ASP A 226 -18.78 10.69 -10.22
CA ASP A 226 -20.05 11.42 -10.10
C ASP A 226 -20.00 12.80 -10.78
N ASP A 227 -18.91 13.56 -10.62
CA ASP A 227 -18.74 14.86 -11.25
C ASP A 227 -18.70 14.76 -12.77
N VAL A 228 -18.01 13.73 -13.30
CA VAL A 228 -17.93 13.46 -14.73
C VAL A 228 -19.28 12.97 -15.26
N ALA A 229 -19.94 12.07 -14.53
CA ALA A 229 -21.27 11.58 -14.89
C ALA A 229 -22.30 12.72 -14.98
N ALA A 230 -22.31 13.62 -13.99
CA ALA A 230 -23.22 14.77 -13.96
C ALA A 230 -22.97 15.71 -15.15
N GLU A 231 -21.71 15.96 -15.49
CA GLU A 231 -21.35 16.79 -16.64
C GLU A 231 -21.75 16.12 -17.97
N TRP A 232 -21.49 14.82 -18.14
CA TRP A 232 -21.87 14.08 -19.35
C TRP A 232 -23.39 14.01 -19.57
N GLN A 233 -24.18 13.93 -18.49
CA GLN A 233 -25.64 14.05 -18.57
C GLN A 233 -26.07 15.40 -19.15
N THR A 234 -25.35 16.49 -18.84
CA THR A 234 -25.65 17.81 -19.44
C THR A 234 -25.34 17.85 -20.93
N PHE A 235 -24.27 17.18 -21.37
CA PHE A 235 -23.91 17.07 -22.80
C PHE A 235 -24.95 16.25 -23.58
N GLU A 236 -25.41 15.14 -23.00
CA GLU A 236 -26.43 14.29 -23.60
C GLU A 236 -27.78 15.03 -23.71
N ALA A 237 -28.18 15.76 -22.65
CA ALA A 237 -29.38 16.59 -22.67
C ALA A 237 -29.31 17.69 -23.75
N ALA A 238 -28.16 18.36 -23.89
CA ALA A 238 -27.96 19.40 -24.91
C ALA A 238 -28.01 18.84 -26.33
N LYS A 239 -27.42 17.66 -26.57
CA LYS A 239 -27.47 16.96 -27.87
C LYS A 239 -28.92 16.62 -28.25
N ASN A 240 -29.67 16.03 -27.32
CA ASN A 240 -31.06 15.66 -27.54
C ASN A 240 -32.00 16.87 -27.75
N ALA A 241 -31.68 18.02 -27.15
CA ALA A 241 -32.43 19.26 -27.36
C ALA A 241 -32.22 19.83 -28.77
N GLY A 242 -30.98 19.77 -29.30
CA GLY A 242 -30.66 20.26 -30.65
C GLY A 242 -31.31 19.45 -31.77
N ASP A 243 -31.46 18.13 -31.59
CA ASP A 243 -32.08 17.25 -32.58
C ASP A 243 -33.62 17.45 -32.70
N ASN A 244 -34.26 18.03 -31.68
CA ASN A 244 -35.70 18.32 -31.67
C ASN A 244 -36.07 19.68 -32.32
N GLU A 245 -35.11 20.54 -32.65
CA GLU A 245 -35.33 21.82 -33.33
C GLU A 245 -35.12 21.75 -34.86
N GLY A 246 -35.31 20.57 -35.45
CA GLY A 246 -35.42 20.38 -36.90
C GLY A 246 -36.69 21.02 -37.49
N GLY A 247 -36.72 22.35 -37.57
CA GLY A 247 -37.85 23.09 -38.14
C GLY A 247 -37.66 24.59 -38.39
N THR A 248 -36.52 25.20 -38.07
CA THR A 248 -36.23 26.59 -38.52
C THR A 248 -34.74 26.86 -38.55
N GLU A 249 -34.27 27.32 -39.72
CA GLU A 249 -32.91 27.72 -40.11
C GLU A 249 -31.85 27.88 -39.00
N ALA A 250 -30.78 27.09 -39.12
CA ALA A 250 -29.67 27.04 -38.18
C ALA A 250 -28.86 28.36 -38.11
N PRO A 251 -28.55 28.88 -36.91
CA PRO A 251 -27.45 29.83 -36.76
C PRO A 251 -26.12 29.06 -36.79
N SER A 252 -25.29 29.36 -37.77
CA SER A 252 -23.91 28.87 -37.87
C SER A 252 -23.08 29.38 -36.68
N VAL A 253 -22.83 28.54 -35.68
CA VAL A 253 -21.85 28.84 -34.63
C VAL A 253 -20.46 28.57 -35.19
N SER A 254 -19.77 29.65 -35.58
CA SER A 254 -18.36 29.63 -35.94
C SER A 254 -17.54 29.30 -34.70
N LEU A 255 -17.02 28.07 -34.63
CA LEU A 255 -15.91 27.68 -33.76
C LEU A 255 -14.64 28.43 -34.22
N SER A 256 -14.56 29.71 -33.83
CA SER A 256 -13.34 30.49 -33.95
C SER A 256 -12.37 30.00 -32.88
N ARG A 257 -11.59 28.96 -33.21
CA ARG A 257 -10.35 28.63 -32.50
C ARG A 257 -9.43 29.87 -32.58
N PRO A 258 -9.02 30.50 -31.46
CA PRO A 258 -7.90 31.40 -31.49
C PRO A 258 -6.63 30.55 -31.72
N MET A 259 -6.10 30.59 -32.94
CA MET A 259 -4.74 30.14 -33.24
C MET A 259 -3.77 31.10 -32.55
N GLY A 260 -3.57 30.92 -31.25
CA GLY A 260 -2.51 31.57 -30.49
C GLY A 260 -1.16 30.96 -30.88
N LEU A 261 -0.57 31.46 -31.97
CA LEU A 261 0.86 31.30 -32.24
C LEU A 261 1.64 32.11 -31.19
N GLY A 262 1.81 31.51 -30.01
CA GLY A 262 2.80 31.95 -29.03
C GLY A 262 4.18 31.54 -29.53
N VAL A 263 4.83 32.44 -30.28
CA VAL A 263 6.25 32.32 -30.61
C VAL A 263 7.03 32.63 -29.32
N ALA A 264 7.39 31.60 -28.57
CA ALA A 264 8.35 31.73 -27.49
C ALA A 264 9.73 31.91 -28.12
N GLU A 265 10.18 33.17 -28.19
CA GLU A 265 11.56 33.53 -28.48
C GLU A 265 12.42 33.07 -27.29
N VAL A 266 12.96 31.84 -27.39
CA VAL A 266 14.00 31.35 -26.47
C VAL A 266 15.32 31.87 -27.00
N THR A 267 15.79 32.98 -26.43
CA THR A 267 17.14 33.49 -26.62
C THR A 267 18.11 32.53 -25.90
N MET A 268 18.70 31.59 -26.65
CA MET A 268 19.82 30.79 -26.17
C MET A 268 21.09 31.66 -26.15
N ASN A 269 21.45 32.19 -24.97
CA ASN A 269 22.83 32.59 -24.73
C ASN A 269 23.67 31.31 -24.59
N THR A 270 24.47 31.03 -25.62
CA THR A 270 25.51 30.01 -25.60
C THR A 270 26.84 30.70 -25.27
N GLU A 271 27.18 30.76 -23.98
CA GLU A 271 28.58 30.88 -23.57
C GLU A 271 29.04 29.50 -23.12
N ALA A 272 29.84 28.89 -23.99
CA ALA A 272 30.48 27.61 -23.78
C ALA A 272 31.70 27.81 -22.88
N ASP A 273 31.62 27.35 -21.63
CA ASP A 273 32.79 26.99 -20.85
C ASP A 273 33.02 25.49 -21.00
N THR A 274 33.98 25.15 -21.84
CA THR A 274 34.54 23.81 -21.96
C THR A 274 35.37 23.50 -20.71
N VAL A 275 34.92 22.56 -19.90
CA VAL A 275 35.77 21.90 -18.88
C VAL A 275 36.09 20.50 -19.38
N ASP A 276 37.33 20.36 -19.82
CA ASP A 276 38.00 19.10 -20.14
C ASP A 276 38.31 18.36 -18.82
N LEU A 277 37.67 17.21 -18.60
CA LEU A 277 38.03 16.29 -17.53
C LEU A 277 38.44 14.97 -18.17
N GLY A 278 39.76 14.78 -18.18
CA GLY A 278 40.45 13.63 -18.75
C GLY A 278 39.91 12.28 -18.27
N SER A 279 39.99 11.35 -19.21
CA SER A 279 39.70 9.94 -19.04
C SER A 279 40.70 9.26 -18.11
N ASP A 280 40.26 8.85 -16.93
CA ASP A 280 40.88 7.76 -16.19
C ASP A 280 39.97 6.53 -16.30
N THR A 281 40.38 5.62 -17.17
CA THR A 281 39.83 4.26 -17.28
C THR A 281 40.26 3.46 -16.05
N VAL A 282 39.30 3.04 -15.23
CA VAL A 282 39.50 1.97 -14.24
C VAL A 282 38.81 0.72 -14.78
N ASP A 283 39.63 -0.25 -15.13
CA ASP A 283 39.27 -1.62 -15.51
C ASP A 283 38.80 -2.38 -14.26
N LEU A 284 37.52 -2.73 -14.20
CA LEU A 284 36.98 -3.68 -13.24
C LEU A 284 36.40 -4.85 -14.03
N GLY A 285 37.15 -5.95 -14.02
CA GLY A 285 36.78 -7.22 -14.63
C GLY A 285 35.38 -7.66 -14.23
N SER A 286 34.51 -7.78 -15.24
CA SER A 286 33.18 -8.34 -15.13
C SER A 286 33.24 -9.84 -15.43
N ASP A 287 33.28 -10.66 -14.38
CA ASP A 287 32.77 -12.03 -14.44
C ASP A 287 31.23 -11.96 -14.44
N THR A 288 30.64 -11.77 -15.62
CA THR A 288 29.20 -11.96 -15.82
C THR A 288 28.96 -13.29 -16.52
N VAL A 289 28.29 -14.18 -15.79
CA VAL A 289 27.67 -15.39 -16.31
C VAL A 289 26.53 -14.99 -17.24
N ASP A 290 26.63 -15.38 -18.51
CA ASP A 290 25.55 -15.32 -19.49
C ASP A 290 24.49 -16.37 -19.14
N LEU A 291 23.37 -15.93 -18.57
CA LEU A 291 22.15 -16.72 -18.46
C LEU A 291 21.22 -16.25 -19.57
N GLY A 292 21.37 -16.89 -20.73
CA GLY A 292 20.51 -16.71 -21.89
C GLY A 292 19.04 -16.82 -21.50
N ASN A 293 18.32 -15.71 -21.64
CA ASN A 293 16.87 -15.68 -21.65
C ASN A 293 16.44 -15.72 -23.11
N ASP A 294 16.46 -16.92 -23.69
CA ASP A 294 16.03 -17.16 -25.06
C ASP A 294 14.82 -18.09 -25.05
N THR A 295 13.82 -17.74 -25.86
CA THR A 295 12.56 -18.47 -26.17
C THR A 295 11.36 -18.28 -25.24
N ASN A 296 10.71 -17.11 -25.30
CA ASN A 296 9.24 -17.05 -25.12
C ASN A 296 8.52 -16.02 -26.00
N ASP A 297 9.23 -15.19 -26.78
CA ASP A 297 8.58 -14.11 -27.54
C ASP A 297 7.95 -14.56 -28.88
N ASP A 298 8.27 -15.77 -29.37
CA ASP A 298 7.78 -16.25 -30.68
C ASP A 298 6.54 -17.18 -30.63
N LYS A 299 6.04 -17.54 -29.44
CA LYS A 299 4.91 -18.50 -29.34
C LYS A 299 3.52 -17.88 -29.43
N TYR A 300 3.40 -16.56 -29.36
CA TYR A 300 2.10 -15.87 -29.42
C TYR A 300 1.80 -15.23 -30.79
N SER A 301 2.73 -15.29 -31.74
CA SER A 301 2.56 -14.69 -33.08
C SER A 301 1.84 -15.60 -34.10
N GLN A 302 1.39 -16.79 -33.71
CA GLN A 302 0.73 -17.75 -34.62
C GLN A 302 -0.71 -18.13 -34.24
N PHE A 303 -1.30 -17.52 -33.22
CA PHE A 303 -2.71 -17.78 -32.91
C PHE A 303 -3.58 -17.09 -33.95
N SER A 304 -4.33 -17.89 -34.72
CA SER A 304 -5.33 -17.33 -35.62
C SER A 304 -6.44 -16.68 -34.80
N GLU A 305 -7.14 -15.72 -35.38
CA GLU A 305 -8.30 -15.09 -34.74
C GLU A 305 -9.35 -16.12 -34.29
N TRP A 306 -9.41 -17.27 -34.99
CA TRP A 306 -10.23 -18.42 -34.62
C TRP A 306 -9.77 -19.09 -33.31
N ASP A 307 -8.47 -19.22 -33.09
CA ASP A 307 -7.92 -19.82 -31.87
C ASP A 307 -8.17 -18.93 -30.64
N TYR A 308 -8.12 -17.60 -30.82
CA TYR A 308 -8.51 -16.64 -29.78
C TYR A 308 -10.00 -16.74 -29.41
N GLN A 309 -10.88 -16.94 -30.41
CA GLN A 309 -12.31 -17.14 -30.17
C GLN A 309 -12.59 -18.44 -29.42
N GLN A 310 -11.85 -19.52 -29.72
CA GLN A 310 -11.96 -20.79 -28.97
C GLN A 310 -11.45 -20.66 -27.54
N LEU A 311 -10.33 -19.96 -27.32
CA LEU A 311 -9.79 -19.71 -25.98
C LEU A 311 -10.76 -18.87 -25.14
N ARG A 312 -11.42 -17.87 -25.74
CA ARG A 312 -12.47 -17.06 -25.11
C ARG A 312 -13.71 -17.87 -24.75
N LEU A 313 -14.17 -18.74 -25.65
CA LEU A 313 -15.29 -19.64 -25.37
C LEU A 313 -14.98 -20.62 -24.24
N HIS A 314 -13.75 -21.12 -24.17
CA HIS A 314 -13.29 -21.98 -23.08
C HIS A 314 -13.24 -21.22 -21.74
N ALA A 315 -12.64 -20.03 -21.71
CA ALA A 315 -12.61 -19.18 -20.53
C ALA A 315 -14.02 -18.78 -20.06
N ARG A 316 -14.95 -18.54 -21.00
CA ARG A 316 -16.37 -18.27 -20.72
C ARG A 316 -17.03 -19.44 -19.99
N GLU A 317 -16.83 -20.67 -20.48
CA GLU A 317 -17.43 -21.85 -19.85
C GLU A 317 -16.75 -22.18 -18.50
N GLU A 318 -15.45 -21.96 -18.36
CA GLU A 318 -14.77 -22.09 -17.07
C GLU A 318 -15.27 -21.06 -16.04
N LEU A 319 -15.44 -19.80 -16.42
CA LEU A 319 -15.99 -18.76 -15.53
C LEU A 319 -17.44 -19.06 -15.15
N LYS A 320 -18.27 -19.52 -16.08
CA LYS A 320 -19.64 -19.96 -15.78
C LYS A 320 -19.68 -21.15 -14.82
N ILE A 321 -18.75 -22.10 -14.98
CA ILE A 321 -18.64 -23.26 -14.06
C ILE A 321 -18.14 -22.78 -12.69
N GLN A 322 -17.19 -21.86 -12.65
CA GLN A 322 -16.59 -21.32 -11.43
C GLN A 322 -17.55 -20.42 -10.63
N PHE A 323 -18.46 -19.72 -11.30
CA PHE A 323 -19.42 -18.79 -10.68
C PHE A 323 -20.87 -19.29 -10.64
N LYS A 324 -21.09 -20.56 -10.97
CA LYS A 324 -22.41 -21.18 -10.97
C LYS A 324 -23.08 -21.07 -9.59
N GLY A 325 -24.19 -20.35 -9.52
CA GLY A 325 -24.98 -20.16 -8.28
C GLY A 325 -24.83 -18.80 -7.61
N SER A 326 -24.13 -17.84 -8.22
CA SER A 326 -24.12 -16.43 -7.78
C SER A 326 -24.89 -15.56 -8.78
N PRO A 327 -26.18 -15.23 -8.52
CA PRO A 327 -27.03 -14.53 -9.49
C PRO A 327 -26.47 -13.17 -9.93
N LYS A 328 -25.76 -12.46 -9.04
CA LYS A 328 -25.15 -11.15 -9.37
C LYS A 328 -23.88 -11.28 -10.19
N ARG A 329 -23.06 -12.32 -9.99
CA ARG A 329 -21.85 -12.57 -10.80
C ARG A 329 -22.22 -13.17 -12.16
N GLU A 330 -23.23 -14.03 -12.22
CA GLU A 330 -23.83 -14.45 -13.48
C GLU A 330 -24.41 -13.25 -14.25
N TRP A 331 -25.10 -12.32 -13.57
CA TRP A 331 -25.58 -11.07 -14.15
C TRP A 331 -24.45 -10.12 -14.59
N LEU A 332 -23.35 -10.00 -13.82
CA LEU A 332 -22.20 -9.17 -14.18
C LEU A 332 -21.43 -9.75 -15.38
N ILE A 333 -21.28 -11.08 -15.43
CA ILE A 333 -20.68 -11.78 -16.57
C ILE A 333 -21.55 -11.61 -17.80
N ASP A 334 -22.88 -11.77 -17.68
CA ASP A 334 -23.80 -11.53 -18.81
C ASP A 334 -23.82 -10.06 -19.23
N GLN A 335 -23.69 -9.09 -18.31
CA GLN A 335 -23.56 -7.66 -18.63
C GLN A 335 -22.27 -7.36 -19.39
N ILE A 336 -21.12 -7.81 -18.88
CA ILE A 336 -19.81 -7.64 -19.53
C ILE A 336 -19.83 -8.26 -20.93
N LEU A 337 -20.40 -9.46 -21.08
CA LEU A 337 -20.48 -10.15 -22.36
C LEU A 337 -21.50 -9.54 -23.32
N SER A 338 -22.60 -8.95 -22.82
CA SER A 338 -23.60 -8.26 -23.65
C SER A 338 -23.08 -6.95 -24.24
N LEU A 339 -22.20 -6.27 -23.51
CA LEU A 339 -21.56 -5.04 -23.96
C LEU A 339 -20.55 -5.28 -25.09
N GLU A 340 -19.92 -6.45 -25.14
CA GLU A 340 -18.93 -6.79 -26.18
C GLU A 340 -19.57 -7.31 -27.48
N THR A 341 -20.78 -7.89 -27.44
CA THR A 341 -21.47 -8.35 -28.67
C THR A 341 -22.03 -7.23 -29.55
N VAL A 342 -22.08 -6.00 -29.07
CA VAL A 342 -22.56 -4.84 -29.85
C VAL A 342 -21.47 -4.32 -30.81
N ASP A 343 -20.20 -4.64 -30.58
CA ASP A 343 -19.06 -4.16 -31.40
C ASP A 343 -18.71 -5.08 -32.60
N SER A 344 -19.54 -6.09 -32.92
CA SER A 344 -19.29 -7.05 -34.01
C SER A 344 -20.36 -7.06 -35.12
N GLN A 345 -21.24 -6.06 -35.18
CA GLN A 345 -22.12 -5.75 -36.31
C GLN A 345 -21.85 -4.33 -36.79
#